data_AF-A0A356AM19-F1
#
_entry.id   AF-A0A356AM19-F1
#
_cell.length_a   1.000
_cell.length_b   1.000
_cell.length_c   1.000
_cell.angle_alpha   90.00
_cell.angle_beta   90.00
_cell.angle_gamma   90.00
#
_symmetry.space_group_name_H-M   'P 1'
#
loop_
_entity.id
_entity.type
_entity.pdbx_description
1 polymer ?
#
loop_
_entity_poly.entity_id
_entity_poly.type
_entity_poly.pdbx_seq_one_letter_code
_entity_poly.pdbx_strand_id
1 'polypeptide(L)'
;MSNENRHIDCMNFSPIDAAKGICRLTESMIPIDSDICPNFREKRKCENCVNFKSPDKDNIGTCIGLEKDDWTFGELNAVTCEGYQAANRMA
;
A
#
# COMPACT_ATOMS: atom_id res chain seq x y z
N MET A 1 -13.28 5.77 2.01
CA MET A 1 -12.80 4.39 2.22
C MET A 1 -13.29 3.52 1.06
N SER A 2 -12.61 3.56 -0.08
CA SER A 2 -12.82 2.60 -1.16
C SER A 2 -12.06 1.32 -0.77
N ASN A 3 -12.79 0.36 -0.19
CA ASN A 3 -12.26 -0.87 0.38
C ASN A 3 -11.96 -1.96 -0.68
N GLU A 4 -11.59 -1.58 -1.90
CA GLU A 4 -11.34 -2.54 -2.97
C GLU A 4 -9.87 -2.49 -3.36
N ASN A 5 -9.11 -3.49 -2.88
CA ASN A 5 -7.72 -3.68 -3.29
C ASN A 5 -7.66 -3.80 -4.82
N ARG A 6 -6.67 -3.14 -5.41
CA ARG A 6 -6.32 -3.21 -6.83
C ARG A 6 -4.96 -3.86 -7.01
N HIS A 7 -4.58 -4.15 -8.24
CA HIS A 7 -3.32 -4.81 -8.50
C HIS A 7 -2.10 -3.96 -8.09
N ILE A 8 -2.22 -2.62 -8.08
CA ILE A 8 -1.19 -1.72 -7.51
C ILE A 8 -0.87 -2.03 -6.04
N ASP A 9 -1.83 -2.60 -5.30
CA ASP A 9 -1.72 -2.99 -3.90
C ASP A 9 -1.05 -4.34 -3.71
N CYS A 10 -0.64 -5.02 -4.80
CA CYS A 10 0.04 -6.30 -4.73
C CYS A 10 1.56 -6.12 -4.59
N MET A 11 2.21 -6.93 -3.75
CA MET A 11 3.68 -7.05 -3.63
C MET A 11 4.35 -7.43 -4.96
N ASN A 12 3.60 -8.09 -5.85
CA ASN A 12 4.10 -8.50 -7.16
C ASN A 12 3.94 -7.39 -8.23
N PHE A 13 3.32 -6.26 -7.91
CA PHE A 13 3.20 -5.14 -8.85
C PHE A 13 4.42 -4.22 -8.77
N SER A 14 5.05 -4.01 -9.92
CA SER A 14 6.14 -3.05 -10.11
C SER A 14 5.62 -1.84 -10.87
N PRO A 15 5.53 -0.64 -10.26
CA PRO A 15 5.09 0.55 -10.98
C PRO A 15 6.09 0.92 -12.07
N ILE A 16 5.60 1.44 -13.19
CA ILE A 16 6.40 2.03 -14.28
C ILE A 16 6.14 3.52 -14.37
N ASP A 17 4.86 3.90 -14.37
CA ASP A 17 4.43 5.29 -14.40
C ASP A 17 3.11 5.47 -13.62
N ALA A 18 2.51 6.65 -13.74
CA ALA A 18 1.29 7.01 -13.03
C ALA A 18 0.04 6.20 -13.46
N ALA A 19 0.08 5.49 -14.59
CA ALA A 19 -1.07 4.78 -15.15
C ALA A 19 -0.91 3.25 -15.16
N LYS A 20 0.33 2.74 -15.18
CA LYS A 20 0.57 1.30 -15.33
C LYS A 20 1.87 0.80 -14.69
N GLY A 21 1.94 -0.52 -14.57
CA GLY A 21 3.13 -1.25 -14.12
C GLY A 21 3.19 -2.66 -14.71
N ILE A 22 4.08 -3.48 -14.17
CA ILE A 22 4.25 -4.89 -14.54
C ILE A 22 3.85 -5.78 -13.37
N CYS A 23 3.07 -6.82 -13.63
CA CYS A 23 2.93 -7.97 -12.73
C CYS A 23 4.19 -8.84 -12.83
N ARG A 24 4.98 -8.93 -11.76
CA ARG A 24 6.24 -9.70 -11.73
C ARG A 24 6.06 -11.20 -11.90
N LEU A 25 4.85 -11.73 -11.73
CA LEU A 25 4.57 -13.16 -11.91
C LEU A 25 4.22 -13.52 -13.36
N THR A 26 3.55 -12.63 -14.08
CA THR A 26 3.07 -12.88 -15.45
C THR A 26 3.82 -12.07 -16.50
N GLU A 27 4.70 -11.16 -16.07
CA GLU A 27 5.46 -10.21 -16.91
C GLU A 27 4.58 -9.28 -17.75
N SER A 28 3.29 -9.25 -17.46
CA SER A 28 2.31 -8.47 -18.23
C SER A 28 2.27 -7.02 -17.76
N MET A 29 2.16 -6.10 -18.72
CA MET A 29 1.82 -4.71 -18.47
C MET A 29 0.35 -4.61 -18.06
N ILE A 30 0.07 -3.98 -16.92
CA ILE A 30 -1.27 -3.87 -16.36
C ILE A 30 -1.55 -2.45 -15.85
N PRO A 31 -2.75 -1.90 -16.11
CA PRO A 31 -3.20 -0.65 -15.50
C PRO A 31 -3.19 -0.69 -13.96
N ILE A 32 -2.96 0.45 -13.31
CA ILE A 32 -2.89 0.54 -11.83
C ILE A 32 -4.20 0.15 -11.14
N ASP A 33 -5.32 0.39 -11.81
CA ASP A 33 -6.70 0.14 -11.37
C ASP A 33 -7.22 -1.26 -11.73
N SER A 34 -6.36 -2.12 -12.28
CA SER A 34 -6.72 -3.51 -12.57
C SER A 34 -7.13 -4.26 -11.31
N ASP A 35 -8.04 -5.22 -11.47
CA ASP A 35 -8.47 -6.10 -10.38
C ASP A 35 -7.32 -6.98 -9.86
N ILE A 36 -7.47 -7.42 -8.60
CA ILE A 36 -6.58 -8.41 -8.00
C ILE A 36 -6.73 -9.78 -8.67
N CYS A 37 -5.69 -10.59 -8.62
CA CYS A 37 -5.70 -11.97 -9.10
C CYS A 37 -5.57 -12.96 -7.93
N PRO A 38 -5.76 -14.28 -8.15
CA PRO A 38 -5.61 -15.29 -7.09
C PRO A 38 -4.24 -15.33 -6.40
N ASN A 39 -3.20 -14.72 -7.00
CA ASN A 39 -1.85 -14.62 -6.42
C ASN A 39 -1.62 -13.29 -5.68
N PHE A 40 -2.69 -12.55 -5.33
CA PHE A 40 -2.59 -11.29 -4.61
C PHE A 40 -1.87 -11.47 -3.27
N ARG A 41 -0.92 -10.57 -3.01
CA ARG A 41 -0.22 -10.47 -1.73
C ARG A 41 -0.18 -8.99 -1.37
N GLU A 42 -0.88 -8.59 -0.33
CA GLU A 42 -0.99 -7.17 0.03
C GLU A 42 0.38 -6.54 0.24
N LYS A 43 0.61 -5.39 -0.40
CA LYS A 43 1.81 -4.59 -0.30
C LYS A 43 1.79 -3.82 1.00
N ARG A 44 2.95 -3.73 1.65
CA ARG A 44 3.12 -2.89 2.83
C ARG A 44 2.93 -1.42 2.43
N LYS A 45 1.95 -0.77 3.05
CA LYS A 45 1.65 0.66 2.89
C LYS A 45 1.43 1.30 4.25
N CYS A 46 1.48 2.63 4.34
CA CYS A 46 1.17 3.31 5.59
C CYS A 46 -0.25 2.99 6.09
N GLU A 47 -1.26 2.94 5.21
CA GLU A 47 -2.65 2.66 5.59
C GLU A 47 -2.91 1.28 6.21
N ASN A 48 -2.05 0.30 5.93
CA ASN A 48 -2.11 -1.03 6.53
C ASN A 48 -1.03 -1.25 7.61
N CYS A 49 -0.42 -0.17 8.10
CA CYS A 49 0.47 -0.17 9.24
C CYS A 49 -0.28 0.21 10.53
N VAL A 50 -0.02 -0.46 11.66
CA VAL A 50 -0.59 -0.08 12.98
C VAL A 50 -0.18 1.33 13.42
N ASN A 51 0.95 1.84 12.92
CA ASN A 51 1.52 3.12 13.31
C ASN A 51 0.96 4.32 12.54
N PHE A 52 0.10 4.09 11.54
CA PHE A 52 -0.60 5.15 10.83
C PHE A 52 -1.92 5.48 11.53
N LYS A 53 -2.03 6.72 12.03
CA LYS A 53 -3.13 7.18 12.87
C LYS A 53 -3.83 8.40 12.28
N SER A 54 -5.10 8.53 12.63
CA SER A 54 -5.92 9.72 12.35
C SER A 54 -5.89 10.20 10.89
N PRO A 55 -6.13 9.32 9.89
CA PRO A 55 -6.23 9.76 8.51
C PRO A 55 -7.42 10.70 8.31
N ASP A 56 -7.20 11.77 7.54
CA ASP A 56 -8.24 12.66 7.07
C ASP A 56 -8.94 12.14 5.81
N LYS A 57 -9.77 12.99 5.20
CA LYS A 57 -10.53 12.64 3.99
C LYS A 57 -9.65 12.36 2.75
N ASP A 58 -8.43 12.87 2.72
CA ASP A 58 -7.47 12.71 1.64
C ASP A 58 -6.44 11.60 1.96
N ASN A 59 -6.73 10.80 2.99
CA ASN A 59 -5.87 9.73 3.51
C ASN A 59 -4.50 10.22 3.99
N ILE A 60 -4.43 11.47 4.48
CA ILE A 60 -3.25 12.05 5.13
C ILE A 60 -3.41 11.89 6.63
N GLY A 61 -2.42 11.32 7.30
CA GLY A 61 -2.46 11.03 8.73
C GLY A 61 -1.10 11.21 9.40
N THR A 62 -0.95 10.68 10.60
CA THR A 62 0.30 10.76 11.38
C THR A 62 0.92 9.37 11.53
N CYS A 63 2.21 9.25 11.25
CA CYS A 63 3.03 8.09 11.59
C CYS A 63 3.62 8.28 13.00
N ILE A 64 3.43 7.29 13.87
CA ILE A 64 4.00 7.25 15.23
C ILE A 64 5.03 6.10 15.40
N GLY A 65 5.54 5.56 14.30
CA GLY A 65 6.34 4.33 14.28
C GLY A 65 7.86 4.52 14.20
N LEU A 66 8.33 5.76 14.22
CA LEU A 66 9.76 6.13 14.13
C LEU A 66 10.13 7.02 15.32
N GLU A 67 11.39 7.48 15.39
CA GLU A 67 11.91 8.29 16.51
C GLU A 67 11.05 9.54 16.82
N LYS A 68 10.45 10.13 15.79
CA LYS A 68 9.60 11.30 15.89
C LYS A 68 8.32 11.11 15.10
N ASP A 69 7.20 11.51 15.70
CA ASP A 69 5.92 11.59 15.02
C ASP A 69 5.99 12.56 13.84
N ASP A 70 5.48 12.14 12.69
CA ASP A 70 5.43 12.98 11.49
C ASP A 70 4.21 12.66 10.62
N TRP A 71 3.85 13.57 9.73
CA TRP A 71 2.76 13.36 8.79
C TRP A 71 3.17 12.38 7.68
N THR A 72 2.20 11.64 7.17
CA THR A 72 2.36 10.78 5.99
C THR A 72 1.02 10.57 5.29
N PHE A 73 1.00 9.87 4.17
CA PHE A 73 -0.22 9.53 3.44
C PHE A 73 -0.36 8.01 3.33
N GLY A 74 -1.60 7.51 3.39
CA GLY A 74 -1.88 6.08 3.53
C GLY A 74 -1.31 5.22 2.39
N GLU A 75 -1.31 5.75 1.16
CA GLU A 75 -0.80 5.08 -0.05
C GLU A 75 0.74 4.97 -0.12
N LEU A 76 1.47 5.59 0.82
CA LEU A 76 2.93 5.55 0.81
C LEU A 76 3.43 4.11 0.93
N ASN A 77 4.28 3.70 -0.01
CA ASN A 77 4.89 2.37 -0.02
C ASN A 77 5.82 2.20 1.20
N ALA A 78 5.49 1.23 2.05
CA ALA A 78 6.18 0.97 3.31
C ALA A 78 7.05 -0.32 3.27
N VAL A 79 7.38 -0.84 2.08
CA VAL A 79 8.19 -2.07 1.93
C VAL A 79 9.58 -1.95 2.56
N THR A 80 10.16 -0.76 2.65
CA THR A 80 11.48 -0.55 3.26
C THR A 80 11.40 0.19 4.60
N CYS A 81 10.20 0.45 5.12
CA CYS A 81 10.04 1.17 6.38
C CYS A 81 10.37 0.26 7.56
N GLU A 82 11.32 0.68 8.40
CA GLU A 82 11.75 -0.04 9.61
C GLU A 82 10.67 -0.04 10.70
N GLY A 83 9.87 1.02 10.77
CA GLY A 83 8.74 1.16 11.69
C GLY A 83 7.45 0.47 11.21
N TYR A 84 7.47 -0.24 10.07
CA TYR A 84 6.26 -0.90 9.59
C TYR A 84 5.89 -2.09 10.47
N GLN A 85 4.65 -2.12 10.94
CA GLN A 85 4.04 -3.26 11.59
C GLN A 85 2.65 -3.46 11.01
N ALA A 86 2.39 -4.62 10.43
CA ALA A 86 1.11 -4.91 9.79
C ALA A 86 -0.03 -4.75 10.80
N ALA A 87 -1.02 -3.93 10.46
CA ALA A 87 -2.28 -3.95 11.17
C ALA A 87 -2.90 -5.33 10.96
N ASN A 88 -3.18 -6.06 12.05
CA ASN A 88 -3.89 -7.33 11.99
C ASN A 88 -5.32 -7.06 11.45
N ARG A 89 -5.44 -6.97 10.13
CA ARG A 89 -6.70 -7.04 9.41
C ARG A 89 -6.98 -8.54 9.32
N MET A 90 -7.63 -9.09 10.34
CA MET A 90 -8.12 -10.47 10.27
C MET A 90 -8.90 -10.62 8.95
N ALA A 91 -8.52 -11.64 8.19
CA ALA A 91 -9.15 -12.05 6.94
C ALA A 91 -10.66 -12.29 7.12
#